data_AF-A0A660V988-F1
#
_entry.id   AF-A0A660V988-F1
#
_cell.length_a   1.000
_cell.length_b   1.000
_cell.length_c   1.000
_cell.angle_alpha   90.00
_cell.angle_beta   90.00
_cell.angle_gamma   90.00
#
_symmetry.space_group_name_H-M   'P 1'
#
loop_
_entity.id
_entity.type
_entity.pdbx_description
1 polymer ?
#
loop_
_entity_poly.entity_id
_entity_poly.type
_entity_poly.pdbx_seq_one_letter_code
_entity_poly.pdbx_strand_id
1 'polypeptide(L)'
;MLAAVVLLLLTQVTGIDAKVESLKVAPSSQTVISALIDVHDDAAEFHPEQCDVEVLSGPSWLEVASEEAVFEPAAPGIVRVLVPATVNANASGKAELRLRVKIYYCNNFEGWCRADKVDVKVPVEVVAPSAAKIVARPPIWTLIIAAAFLVATFAFFFLPRYVRSLCCVGFVVFGLIGAVQHREHIKAYGIAKQLCVSCIGLERTYVLRGSPRIAAETRDFVASLNNTYEIVVFSAEWCTNCPYAKAVVKKMVEASGGKLTMRIVDVEKDKDEAAKYPIERGGRIALPAVAVRTKDGVEVIFGAQNIEKRLVDLLRRLEGRQR
;
A
#
# COMPACT_ATOMS: atom_id res chain seq x y z
N MET A 1 10.18 18.35 30.27
CA MET A 1 9.42 17.87 29.09
C MET A 1 9.93 18.46 27.76
N LEU A 2 10.20 19.78 27.65
CA LEU A 2 10.73 20.36 26.40
C LEU A 2 12.07 19.75 25.92
N ALA A 3 13.02 19.47 26.81
CA ALA A 3 14.30 18.87 26.43
C ALA A 3 14.19 17.43 25.89
N ALA A 4 13.19 16.66 26.35
CA ALA A 4 12.93 15.30 25.86
C ALA A 4 12.24 15.32 24.47
N VAL A 5 11.43 16.33 24.20
CA VAL A 5 10.79 16.53 22.88
C VAL A 5 11.81 16.97 21.83
N VAL A 6 12.78 17.81 22.20
CA VAL A 6 13.88 18.25 21.30
C VAL A 6 14.85 17.09 20.98
N LEU A 7 15.10 16.18 21.92
CA LEU A 7 15.94 14.99 21.67
C LEU A 7 15.24 13.93 20.79
N LEU A 8 13.91 13.82 20.88
CA LEU A 8 13.08 12.97 20.01
C LEU A 8 12.96 13.50 18.58
N LEU A 9 13.02 14.83 18.39
CA LEU A 9 13.02 15.45 17.06
C LEU A 9 14.37 15.32 16.34
N LEU A 10 15.48 15.17 17.08
CA LEU A 10 16.83 15.01 16.51
C LEU A 10 17.20 13.56 16.16
N THR A 11 16.35 12.58 16.50
CA THR A 11 16.60 11.15 16.25
C THR A 11 15.67 10.55 15.19
N GLN A 12 15.04 11.37 14.34
CA GLN A 12 14.57 10.90 13.05
C GLN A 12 15.77 10.67 12.13
N VAL A 13 16.51 9.60 12.45
CA VAL A 13 17.55 9.02 11.62
C VAL A 13 16.83 8.57 10.35
N THR A 14 17.02 9.34 9.28
CA THR A 14 16.63 9.02 7.90
C THR A 14 17.54 7.91 7.37
N GLY A 15 17.61 6.80 8.09
CA GLY A 15 18.46 5.65 7.78
C GLY A 15 17.58 4.49 7.35
N ILE A 16 17.80 3.98 6.16
CA ILE A 16 17.19 2.74 5.68
C ILE A 16 17.68 1.60 6.59
N ASP A 17 16.75 0.83 7.14
CA ASP A 17 17.06 -0.29 8.02
C ASP A 17 16.97 -1.61 7.26
N ALA A 18 17.96 -2.50 7.44
CA ALA A 18 17.93 -3.86 6.92
C ALA A 18 17.78 -4.86 8.06
N LYS A 19 16.74 -5.69 8.00
CA LYS A 19 16.52 -6.83 8.89
C LYS A 19 16.80 -8.12 8.15
N VAL A 20 17.70 -8.93 8.71
CA VAL A 20 18.17 -10.17 8.09
C VAL A 20 17.94 -11.33 9.03
N GLU A 21 17.46 -12.45 8.50
CA GLU A 21 17.39 -13.70 9.26
C GLU A 21 18.71 -14.48 9.15
N SER A 22 19.13 -15.12 10.24
CA SER A 22 20.31 -15.98 10.22
C SER A 22 20.09 -17.15 9.26
N LEU A 23 20.97 -17.30 8.28
CA LEU A 23 20.85 -18.33 7.27
C LEU A 23 21.42 -19.65 7.81
N LYS A 24 20.55 -20.65 7.99
CA LYS A 24 20.95 -22.01 8.34
C LYS A 24 20.98 -22.85 7.08
N VAL A 25 22.15 -23.38 6.74
CA VAL A 25 22.36 -24.10 5.48
C VAL A 25 22.86 -25.52 5.71
N ALA A 26 22.45 -26.44 4.84
CA ALA A 26 23.02 -27.78 4.75
C ALA A 26 24.13 -27.80 3.68
N PRO A 27 25.16 -28.65 3.84
CA PRO A 27 26.14 -28.86 2.77
C PRO A 27 25.49 -29.38 1.48
N SER A 28 26.01 -28.98 0.31
CA SER A 28 25.50 -29.40 -1.00
C SER A 28 24.03 -29.06 -1.25
N SER A 29 23.54 -27.94 -0.72
CA SER A 29 22.16 -27.49 -0.91
C SER A 29 22.08 -26.15 -1.63
N GLN A 30 20.96 -25.95 -2.34
CA GLN A 30 20.54 -24.64 -2.81
C GLN A 30 19.72 -23.98 -1.72
N THR A 31 19.97 -22.69 -1.48
CA THR A 31 19.29 -21.90 -0.48
C THR A 31 19.00 -20.50 -1.01
N VAL A 32 18.15 -19.75 -0.32
CA VAL A 32 17.81 -18.38 -0.67
C VAL A 32 18.06 -17.50 0.55
N ILE A 33 18.89 -16.48 0.37
CA ILE A 33 19.11 -15.44 1.38
C ILE A 33 17.93 -14.48 1.30
N SER A 34 17.22 -14.30 2.42
CA SER A 34 16.12 -13.34 2.54
C SER A 34 16.53 -12.17 3.42
N ALA A 35 16.51 -10.96 2.87
CA ALA A 35 16.67 -9.71 3.62
C ALA A 35 15.43 -8.84 3.47
N LEU A 36 14.96 -8.24 4.55
CA LEU A 36 13.90 -7.24 4.54
C LEU A 36 14.54 -5.86 4.69
N ILE A 37 14.25 -4.96 3.77
CA ILE A 37 14.80 -3.61 3.77
C ILE A 37 13.65 -2.62 3.87
N ASP A 38 13.70 -1.78 4.90
CA ASP A 38 12.70 -0.78 5.23
C ASP A 38 13.27 0.61 4.94
N VAL A 39 12.67 1.28 3.95
CA VAL A 39 13.07 2.62 3.50
C VAL A 39 12.45 3.72 4.37
N HIS A 40 11.60 3.36 5.34
CA HIS A 40 10.89 4.28 6.23
C HIS A 40 10.06 5.34 5.50
N ASP A 41 9.65 5.04 4.27
CA ASP A 41 8.76 5.87 3.46
C ASP A 41 7.65 4.98 2.88
N ASP A 42 6.50 4.95 3.55
CA ASP A 42 5.32 4.20 3.12
C ASP A 42 4.80 4.65 1.75
N ALA A 43 5.22 5.83 1.26
CA ALA A 43 4.86 6.35 -0.04
C ALA A 43 5.86 6.01 -1.15
N ALA A 44 6.99 5.38 -0.81
CA ALA A 44 7.99 4.96 -1.76
C ALA A 44 7.46 3.83 -2.66
N GLU A 45 7.54 4.05 -3.97
CA GLU A 45 7.35 2.99 -4.97
C GLU A 45 8.72 2.48 -5.40
N PHE A 46 8.89 1.16 -5.35
CA PHE A 46 10.15 0.50 -5.69
C PHE A 46 10.19 0.15 -7.17
N HIS A 47 11.36 0.31 -7.77
CA HIS A 47 11.64 -0.06 -9.15
C HIS A 47 12.61 -1.24 -9.16
N PRO A 48 12.13 -2.49 -9.04
CA PRO A 48 12.98 -3.67 -8.96
C PRO A 48 13.94 -3.79 -10.14
N GLU A 49 13.55 -3.28 -11.31
CA GLU A 49 14.35 -3.25 -12.53
C GLU A 49 15.61 -2.37 -12.46
N GLN A 50 15.73 -1.51 -11.43
CA GLN A 50 16.90 -0.64 -11.20
C GLN A 50 17.63 -0.96 -9.89
N CYS A 51 17.13 -1.95 -9.14
CA CYS A 51 17.77 -2.46 -7.94
C CYS A 51 18.88 -3.45 -8.30
N ASP A 52 19.87 -3.56 -7.42
CA ASP A 52 21.03 -4.42 -7.66
C ASP A 52 21.60 -4.95 -6.34
N VAL A 53 22.30 -6.08 -6.38
CA VAL A 53 22.97 -6.68 -5.23
C VAL A 53 24.44 -6.92 -5.57
N GLU A 54 25.32 -6.34 -4.75
CA GLU A 54 26.76 -6.51 -4.87
C GLU A 54 27.28 -7.35 -3.69
N VAL A 55 28.05 -8.41 -3.97
CA VAL A 55 28.69 -9.22 -2.94
C VAL A 55 30.02 -8.58 -2.54
N LEU A 56 30.09 -8.05 -1.32
CA LEU A 56 31.32 -7.39 -0.83
C LEU A 56 32.34 -8.40 -0.29
N SER A 57 31.86 -9.39 0.47
CA SER A 57 32.72 -10.43 1.04
C SER A 57 31.86 -11.62 1.47
N GLY A 58 32.32 -12.84 1.21
CA GLY A 58 31.65 -14.06 1.65
C GLY A 58 32.63 -15.22 1.84
N PRO A 59 32.19 -16.30 2.50
CA PRO A 59 33.00 -17.50 2.61
C PRO A 59 33.16 -18.18 1.24
N SER A 60 34.34 -18.76 0.96
CA SER A 60 34.65 -19.41 -0.33
C SER A 60 33.78 -20.64 -0.65
N TRP A 61 33.08 -21.19 0.34
CA TRP A 61 32.18 -22.32 0.18
C TRP A 61 30.73 -21.91 -0.14
N LEU A 62 30.41 -20.62 -0.17
CA LEU A 62 29.08 -20.09 -0.50
C LEU A 62 29.16 -19.29 -1.81
N GLU A 63 28.54 -19.82 -2.85
CA GLU A 63 28.41 -19.13 -4.12
C GLU A 63 27.07 -18.40 -4.15
N VAL A 64 27.09 -17.08 -4.36
CA VAL A 64 25.89 -16.22 -4.32
C VAL A 64 25.61 -15.72 -5.73
N ALA A 65 24.44 -16.05 -6.28
CA ALA A 65 24.01 -15.60 -7.60
C ALA A 65 23.33 -14.23 -7.48
N SER A 66 24.13 -13.18 -7.30
CA SER A 66 23.59 -11.82 -7.04
C SER A 66 22.83 -11.23 -8.23
N GLU A 67 23.18 -11.64 -9.45
CA GLU A 67 22.47 -11.23 -10.69
C GLU A 67 21.05 -11.80 -10.79
N GLU A 68 20.77 -12.90 -10.09
CA GLU A 68 19.45 -13.54 -10.03
C GLU A 68 18.62 -13.07 -8.83
N ALA A 69 19.01 -11.96 -8.18
CA ALA A 69 18.29 -11.42 -7.05
C ALA A 69 16.87 -10.96 -7.44
N VAL A 70 15.88 -11.37 -6.65
CA VAL A 70 14.48 -11.00 -6.83
C VAL A 70 14.07 -10.02 -5.73
N PHE A 71 13.42 -8.93 -6.13
CA PHE A 71 12.94 -7.88 -5.23
C PHE A 71 11.40 -7.93 -5.19
N GLU A 72 10.84 -8.31 -4.05
CA GLU A 72 9.40 -8.43 -3.85
C GLU A 72 8.90 -7.40 -2.84
N PRO A 73 7.81 -6.66 -3.14
CA PRO A 73 7.19 -5.78 -2.16
C PRO A 73 6.56 -6.61 -1.03
N ALA A 74 7.02 -6.41 0.21
CA ALA A 74 6.49 -7.12 1.39
C ALA A 74 5.39 -6.32 2.10
N ALA A 75 5.56 -5.01 2.17
CA ALA A 75 4.61 -4.05 2.73
C ALA A 75 4.93 -2.63 2.18
N PRO A 76 4.08 -1.62 2.36
CA PRO A 76 4.43 -0.23 2.02
C PRO A 76 5.77 0.16 2.66
N GLY A 77 6.69 0.71 1.87
CA GLY A 77 8.04 1.07 2.32
C GLY A 77 9.01 -0.10 2.59
N ILE A 78 8.57 -1.36 2.46
CA ILE A 78 9.38 -2.55 2.79
C ILE A 78 9.51 -3.48 1.58
N VAL A 79 10.75 -3.77 1.21
CA VAL A 79 11.09 -4.74 0.16
C VAL A 79 11.76 -5.97 0.75
N ARG A 80 11.32 -7.14 0.31
CA ARG A 80 12.02 -8.40 0.52
C ARG A 80 12.96 -8.65 -0.66
N VAL A 81 14.23 -8.86 -0.35
CA VAL A 81 15.27 -9.21 -1.31
C VAL A 81 15.59 -10.69 -1.13
N LEU A 82 15.42 -11.46 -2.20
CA LEU A 82 15.68 -12.89 -2.27
C LEU A 82 16.89 -13.10 -3.17
N VAL A 83 18.00 -13.58 -2.60
CA VAL A 83 19.24 -13.84 -3.34
C VAL A 83 19.53 -15.34 -3.33
N PRO A 84 19.46 -16.03 -4.48
CA PRO A 84 19.82 -17.44 -4.56
C PRO A 84 21.30 -17.66 -4.21
N ALA A 85 21.57 -18.76 -3.49
CA ALA A 85 22.93 -19.16 -3.13
C ALA A 85 23.09 -20.68 -3.13
N THR A 86 24.27 -21.15 -3.54
CA THR A 86 24.64 -22.56 -3.59
C THR A 86 25.76 -22.83 -2.58
N VAL A 87 25.59 -23.89 -1.79
CA VAL A 87 26.51 -24.25 -0.70
C VAL A 87 27.34 -25.47 -1.11
N ASN A 88 28.67 -25.32 -1.09
CA ASN A 88 29.59 -26.40 -1.42
C ASN A 88 29.56 -27.54 -0.38
N ALA A 89 29.93 -28.75 -0.82
CA ALA A 89 29.93 -29.96 0.02
C ALA A 89 30.86 -29.85 1.25
N ASN A 90 31.92 -29.04 1.16
CA ASN A 90 32.92 -28.86 2.21
C ASN A 90 32.57 -27.72 3.19
N ALA A 91 31.35 -27.18 3.13
CA ALA A 91 30.92 -26.10 4.01
C ALA A 91 30.93 -26.56 5.48
N SER A 92 31.57 -25.77 6.35
CA SER A 92 31.57 -26.00 7.79
C SER A 92 31.72 -24.71 8.58
N GLY A 93 31.23 -24.70 9.82
CA GLY A 93 31.40 -23.59 10.76
C GLY A 93 30.40 -22.44 10.58
N LYS A 94 30.76 -21.29 11.16
CA LYS A 94 30.01 -20.03 11.11
C LYS A 94 30.78 -19.03 10.26
N ALA A 95 30.07 -18.32 9.40
CA ALA A 95 30.63 -17.27 8.56
C ALA A 95 29.71 -16.05 8.51
N GLU A 96 30.24 -14.93 8.05
CA GLU A 96 29.49 -13.70 7.79
C GLU A 96 29.56 -13.40 6.29
N LEU A 97 28.40 -13.26 5.65
CA LEU A 97 28.26 -12.77 4.29
C LEU A 97 27.90 -11.28 4.34
N ARG A 98 28.59 -10.46 3.57
CA ARG A 98 28.31 -9.03 3.42
C ARG A 98 27.83 -8.75 2.01
N LEU A 99 26.63 -8.21 1.93
CA LEU A 99 25.99 -7.79 0.69
C LEU A 99 25.80 -6.28 0.73
N ARG A 100 25.88 -5.63 -0.43
CA ARG A 100 25.45 -4.25 -0.62
C ARG A 100 24.25 -4.26 -1.54
N VAL A 101 23.11 -3.88 -1.00
CA VAL A 101 21.87 -3.82 -1.77
C VAL A 101 21.65 -2.38 -2.20
N LYS A 102 21.59 -2.16 -3.51
CA LYS A 102 21.20 -0.88 -4.10
C LYS A 102 19.69 -0.92 -4.35
N ILE A 103 18.97 0.01 -3.74
CA ILE A 103 17.52 0.13 -3.87
C ILE A 103 17.21 1.43 -4.57
N TYR A 104 16.42 1.35 -5.63
CA TYR A 104 15.87 2.52 -6.29
C TYR A 104 14.38 2.64 -5.96
N TYR A 105 13.99 3.82 -5.49
CA TYR A 105 12.60 4.10 -5.15
C TYR A 105 12.23 5.55 -5.48
N CYS A 106 10.96 5.78 -5.79
CA CYS A 106 10.42 7.10 -6.06
C CYS A 106 9.36 7.47 -5.02
N ASN A 107 9.43 8.68 -4.49
CA ASN A 107 8.34 9.24 -3.70
C ASN A 107 7.31 9.83 -4.66
N ASN A 108 6.23 9.09 -4.85
CA ASN A 108 5.18 9.46 -5.80
C ASN A 108 4.35 10.68 -5.39
N PHE A 109 4.51 11.23 -4.18
CA PHE A 109 3.84 12.47 -3.79
C PHE A 109 4.69 13.70 -4.09
N GLU A 110 5.98 13.61 -3.80
CA GLU A 110 6.92 14.72 -3.94
C GLU A 110 7.60 14.73 -5.32
N GLY A 111 7.44 13.65 -6.10
CA GLY A 111 7.88 13.56 -7.49
C GLY A 111 9.39 13.40 -7.65
N TRP A 112 10.11 13.03 -6.59
CA TRP A 112 11.53 12.73 -6.65
C TRP A 112 11.78 11.22 -6.61
N CYS A 113 12.93 10.83 -7.15
CA CYS A 113 13.44 9.46 -7.08
C CYS A 113 14.84 9.46 -6.47
N ARG A 114 15.14 8.39 -5.74
CA ARG A 114 16.40 8.24 -5.03
C ARG A 114 16.89 6.80 -5.15
N ALA A 115 18.22 6.66 -5.26
CA ALA A 115 18.90 5.38 -5.09
C ALA A 115 19.73 5.44 -3.82
N ASP A 116 19.51 4.48 -2.94
CA ASP A 116 20.32 4.31 -1.75
C ASP A 116 20.99 2.94 -1.75
N LYS A 117 22.11 2.85 -1.01
CA LYS A 117 22.89 1.63 -0.87
C LYS A 117 22.89 1.23 0.59
N VAL A 118 22.54 -0.03 0.86
CA VAL A 118 22.41 -0.58 2.20
C VAL A 118 23.36 -1.75 2.33
N ASP A 119 24.27 -1.67 3.30
CA ASP A 119 25.21 -2.75 3.60
C ASP A 119 24.55 -3.72 4.59
N VAL A 120 24.33 -4.96 4.13
CA VAL A 120 23.59 -6.01 4.81
C VAL A 120 24.56 -7.09 5.28
N LYS A 121 24.53 -7.40 6.58
CA LYS A 121 25.35 -8.47 7.19
C LYS A 121 24.47 -9.68 7.47
N VAL A 122 24.79 -10.80 6.81
CA VAL A 122 24.05 -12.06 6.93
C VAL A 122 24.90 -13.07 7.69
N PRO A 123 24.54 -13.44 8.93
CA PRO A 123 25.21 -14.53 9.63
C PRO A 123 24.78 -15.86 9.01
N VAL A 124 25.76 -16.67 8.59
CA VAL A 124 25.55 -17.98 7.97
C VAL A 124 26.10 -19.06 8.89
N GLU A 125 25.27 -20.05 9.22
CA GLU A 125 25.65 -21.21 10.05
C GLU A 125 25.35 -22.50 9.30
N VAL A 126 26.37 -23.35 9.12
CA VAL A 126 26.17 -24.68 8.55
C VAL A 126 25.60 -25.60 9.62
N VAL A 127 24.37 -26.05 9.43
CA VAL A 127 23.69 -26.95 10.36
C VAL A 127 23.49 -28.29 9.64
N ALA A 128 23.93 -29.38 10.27
CA ALA A 128 23.61 -30.72 9.80
C ALA A 128 22.09 -30.86 9.63
N PRO A 129 21.59 -31.59 8.63
CA PRO A 129 20.15 -31.70 8.35
C PRO A 129 19.42 -32.26 9.58
N SER A 130 18.93 -31.35 10.41
CA SER A 130 18.18 -31.66 11.61
C SER A 130 16.71 -31.61 11.22
N ALA A 131 16.05 -32.75 11.39
CA ALA A 131 14.66 -32.99 11.02
C ALA A 131 13.78 -31.79 11.37
N ALA A 132 12.97 -31.38 10.39
CA ALA A 132 12.03 -30.27 10.50
C ALA A 132 11.31 -30.32 11.85
N LYS A 133 11.53 -29.29 12.67
CA LYS A 133 10.88 -29.15 13.96
C LYS A 133 9.39 -28.93 13.69
N ILE A 134 8.61 -30.00 13.82
CA ILE A 134 7.16 -30.00 13.74
C ILE A 134 6.66 -28.82 14.59
N VAL A 135 5.89 -27.93 13.98
CA VAL A 135 5.26 -26.79 14.64
C VAL A 135 4.44 -27.33 15.79
N ALA A 136 4.99 -27.19 16.99
CA ALA A 136 4.38 -27.69 18.21
C ALA A 136 3.11 -26.88 18.48
N ARG A 137 2.08 -27.58 18.99
CA ARG A 137 0.89 -26.98 19.60
C ARG A 137 1.27 -25.75 20.43
N PRO A 138 0.42 -24.71 20.45
CA PRO A 138 0.66 -23.52 21.25
C PRO A 138 0.98 -23.98 22.68
N PRO A 139 2.17 -23.62 23.17
CA PRO A 139 2.70 -24.17 24.41
C PRO A 139 1.83 -23.72 25.59
N ILE A 140 1.60 -24.60 26.56
CA ILE A 140 0.64 -24.44 27.68
C ILE A 140 0.77 -23.09 28.42
N TRP A 141 1.95 -22.46 28.41
CA TRP A 141 2.15 -21.14 29.01
C TRP A 141 1.30 -20.03 28.39
N THR A 142 0.88 -20.14 27.12
CA THR A 142 -0.04 -19.14 26.53
C THR A 142 -1.41 -19.15 27.21
N LEU A 143 -1.91 -20.33 27.60
CA LEU A 143 -3.14 -20.47 28.38
C LEU A 143 -2.98 -19.93 29.81
N ILE A 144 -1.81 -20.14 30.42
CA ILE A 144 -1.49 -19.61 31.75
C ILE A 144 -1.46 -18.07 31.72
N ILE A 145 -0.85 -17.46 30.70
CA ILE A 145 -0.83 -15.99 30.53
C ILE A 145 -2.24 -15.45 30.34
N ALA A 146 -3.06 -16.09 29.49
CA ALA A 146 -4.45 -15.66 29.27
C ALA A 146 -5.28 -15.73 30.57
N ALA A 147 -5.15 -16.81 31.34
CA ALA A 147 -5.83 -16.96 32.62
C ALA A 147 -5.34 -15.91 33.64
N ALA A 148 -4.03 -15.67 33.73
CA ALA A 148 -3.46 -14.64 34.60
C ALA A 148 -3.96 -13.24 34.24
N PHE A 149 -4.08 -12.93 32.94
CA PHE A 149 -4.64 -11.66 32.47
C PHE A 149 -6.11 -11.49 32.88
N LEU A 150 -6.91 -12.56 32.79
CA LEU A 150 -8.31 -12.57 33.20
C LEU A 150 -8.46 -12.34 34.71
N VAL A 151 -7.64 -13.00 35.53
CA VAL A 151 -7.59 -12.82 36.99
C VAL A 151 -7.14 -11.40 37.35
N ALA A 152 -6.11 -10.87 36.69
CA ALA A 152 -5.64 -9.50 36.91
C ALA A 152 -6.71 -8.46 36.56
N THR A 153 -7.44 -8.68 35.45
CA THR A 153 -8.55 -7.82 35.03
C THR A 153 -9.71 -7.88 36.02
N PHE A 154 -10.00 -9.06 36.59
CA PHE A 154 -11.02 -9.20 37.62
C PHE A 154 -10.61 -8.55 38.95
N ALA A 155 -9.37 -8.77 39.41
CA ALA A 155 -8.83 -8.14 40.60
C ALA A 155 -8.79 -6.60 40.50
N PHE A 156 -8.62 -6.08 39.28
CA PHE A 156 -8.66 -4.66 38.98
C PHE A 156 -9.98 -3.97 39.40
N PHE A 157 -11.11 -4.70 39.36
CA PHE A 157 -12.40 -4.16 39.78
C PHE A 157 -12.52 -3.95 41.30
N PHE A 158 -11.74 -4.68 42.10
CA PHE A 158 -11.76 -4.61 43.57
C PHE A 158 -10.74 -3.62 44.13
N LEU A 159 -9.90 -3.00 43.29
CA LEU A 159 -8.94 -1.99 43.74
C LEU A 159 -9.65 -0.69 44.17
N PRO A 160 -9.08 0.04 45.16
CA PRO A 160 -9.57 1.36 45.53
C PRO A 160 -9.64 2.29 44.31
N ARG A 161 -10.64 3.16 44.28
CA ARG A 161 -10.94 4.03 43.12
C ARG A 161 -9.73 4.82 42.62
N TYR A 162 -8.84 5.27 43.52
CA TYR A 162 -7.64 6.02 43.15
C TYR A 162 -6.58 5.14 42.46
N VAL A 163 -6.34 3.92 42.93
CA VAL A 163 -5.40 2.96 42.31
C VAL A 163 -5.89 2.59 40.92
N ARG A 164 -7.19 2.31 40.79
CA ARG A 164 -7.82 1.99 39.51
C ARG A 164 -7.63 3.11 38.49
N SER A 165 -7.87 4.37 38.88
CA SER A 165 -7.62 5.52 38.01
C SER A 165 -6.15 5.63 37.60
N LEU A 166 -5.21 5.42 38.52
CA LEU A 166 -3.78 5.54 38.27
C LEU A 166 -3.29 4.47 37.29
N CYS A 167 -3.76 3.23 37.44
CA CYS A 167 -3.50 2.15 36.49
C CYS A 167 -4.13 2.40 35.11
N CYS A 168 -5.35 2.94 35.03
CA CYS A 168 -5.96 3.31 33.73
C CYS A 168 -5.12 4.37 33.02
N VAL A 169 -4.68 5.41 33.73
CA VAL A 169 -3.79 6.44 33.18
C VAL A 169 -2.47 5.80 32.75
N GLY A 170 -1.88 4.93 33.57
CA GLY A 170 -0.66 4.18 33.23
C GLY A 170 -0.81 3.35 31.96
N PHE A 171 -1.92 2.62 31.81
CA PHE A 171 -2.21 1.82 30.62
C PHE A 171 -2.35 2.69 29.35
N VAL A 172 -3.05 3.82 29.44
CA VAL A 172 -3.17 4.77 28.32
C VAL A 172 -1.81 5.34 27.94
N VAL A 173 -1.00 5.76 28.93
CA VAL A 173 0.35 6.30 28.68
C VAL A 173 1.27 5.24 28.06
N PHE A 174 1.26 4.01 28.58
CA PHE A 174 2.08 2.93 28.06
C PHE A 174 1.63 2.50 26.65
N GLY A 175 0.31 2.48 26.41
CA GLY A 175 -0.27 2.26 25.09
C GLY A 175 0.14 3.34 24.09
N LEU A 176 0.14 4.62 24.49
CA LEU A 176 0.62 5.72 23.66
C LEU A 176 2.13 5.62 23.35
N ILE A 177 2.96 5.28 24.35
CA ILE A 177 4.40 5.06 24.14
C ILE A 177 4.62 3.89 23.17
N GLY A 178 3.91 2.78 23.36
CA GLY A 178 3.94 1.63 22.46
C GLY A 178 3.50 2.00 21.04
N ALA A 179 2.40 2.73 20.89
CA ALA A 179 1.89 3.18 19.58
C ALA A 179 2.88 4.12 18.87
N VAL A 180 3.58 4.98 19.61
CA VAL A 180 4.65 5.84 19.06
C VAL A 180 5.85 4.98 18.63
N GLN A 181 6.29 4.03 19.46
CA GLN A 181 7.41 3.13 19.14
C GLN A 181 7.10 2.22 17.94
N HIS A 182 5.86 1.74 17.84
CA HIS A 182 5.37 0.93 16.71
C HIS A 182 4.94 1.77 15.51
N ARG A 183 5.15 3.10 15.56
CA ARG A 183 4.88 4.06 14.48
C ARG A 183 3.45 4.01 13.96
N GLU A 184 2.48 3.72 14.82
CA GLU A 184 1.06 3.66 14.45
C GLU A 184 0.53 5.02 13.96
N HIS A 185 1.18 6.12 14.35
CA HIS A 185 0.89 7.46 13.86
C HIS A 185 1.12 7.60 12.34
N ILE A 186 2.10 6.88 11.77
CA ILE A 186 2.35 6.90 10.32
C ILE A 186 1.20 6.19 9.58
N LYS A 187 0.74 5.05 10.12
CA LYS A 187 -0.44 4.34 9.59
C LYS A 187 -1.70 5.19 9.66
N ALA A 188 -1.93 5.85 10.80
CA ALA A 188 -3.06 6.77 10.97
C ALA A 188 -2.97 7.96 10.01
N TYR A 189 -1.77 8.51 9.80
CA TYR A 189 -1.54 9.56 8.81
C TYR A 189 -1.81 9.07 7.38
N GLY A 190 -1.39 7.84 7.03
CA GLY A 190 -1.69 7.21 5.74
C GLY A 190 -3.20 7.08 5.50
N ILE A 191 -3.95 6.58 6.50
CA ILE A 191 -5.42 6.48 6.44
C ILE A 191 -6.05 7.87 6.34
N ALA A 192 -5.64 8.83 7.16
CA ALA A 192 -6.15 10.19 7.14
C ALA A 192 -5.88 10.88 5.80
N LYS A 193 -4.68 10.68 5.23
CA LYS A 193 -4.29 11.17 3.91
C LYS A 193 -5.17 10.54 2.83
N GLN A 194 -5.39 9.23 2.88
CA GLN A 194 -6.26 8.54 1.92
C GLN A 194 -7.71 9.02 2.03
N LEU A 195 -8.22 9.25 3.24
CA LEU A 195 -9.54 9.82 3.47
C LEU A 195 -9.63 11.25 2.93
N CYS A 196 -8.66 12.12 3.24
CA CYS A 196 -8.62 13.50 2.75
C CYS A 196 -8.56 13.55 1.22
N VAL A 197 -7.70 12.73 0.61
CA VAL A 197 -7.53 12.64 -0.84
C VAL A 197 -8.79 12.09 -1.51
N SER A 198 -9.49 11.13 -0.89
CA SER A 198 -10.79 10.63 -1.37
C SER A 198 -11.91 11.67 -1.24
N CYS A 199 -11.88 12.52 -0.20
CA CYS A 199 -12.87 13.59 -0.02
C CYS A 199 -12.77 14.68 -1.10
N ILE A 200 -11.56 14.91 -1.63
CA ILE A 200 -11.29 15.94 -2.66
C ILE A 200 -11.20 15.39 -4.08
N GLY A 201 -11.39 14.07 -4.30
CA GLY A 201 -11.33 13.47 -5.64
C GLY A 201 -9.91 13.28 -6.20
N LEU A 202 -8.87 13.45 -5.37
CA LEU A 202 -7.47 13.31 -5.78
C LEU A 202 -6.93 11.88 -5.62
N GLU A 203 -7.81 10.88 -5.42
CA GLU A 203 -7.38 9.51 -5.16
C GLU A 203 -6.51 8.94 -6.28
N ARG A 204 -5.38 8.34 -5.91
CA ARG A 204 -4.43 7.74 -6.86
C ARG A 204 -5.16 6.68 -7.69
N THR A 205 -5.29 6.91 -8.99
CA THR A 205 -5.50 5.82 -9.94
C THR A 205 -4.16 5.47 -10.57
N TYR A 206 -3.70 4.23 -10.36
CA TYR A 206 -2.42 3.67 -10.82
C TYR A 206 -2.27 3.57 -12.35
N VAL A 207 -3.00 4.38 -13.13
CA VAL A 207 -3.26 4.09 -14.55
C VAL A 207 -2.56 5.07 -15.50
N LEU A 208 -1.29 5.34 -15.23
CA LEU A 208 -0.43 6.11 -16.15
C LEU A 208 0.38 5.25 -17.13
N ARG A 209 0.27 3.91 -17.09
CA ARG A 209 1.02 3.01 -18.01
C ARG A 209 0.17 2.25 -19.04
N GLY A 210 -1.02 2.73 -19.39
CA GLY A 210 -1.77 2.19 -20.53
C GLY A 210 -3.20 2.72 -20.66
N SER A 211 -3.82 2.51 -21.82
CA SER A 211 -5.25 2.75 -21.99
C SER A 211 -6.05 1.82 -21.06
N PRO A 212 -7.03 2.30 -20.28
CA PRO A 212 -7.85 1.45 -19.43
C PRO A 212 -8.48 0.31 -20.24
N ARG A 213 -8.43 -0.90 -19.69
CA ARG A 213 -9.19 -2.05 -20.19
C ARG A 213 -10.43 -2.18 -19.32
N ILE A 214 -11.61 -2.10 -19.94
CA ILE A 214 -12.88 -2.39 -19.26
C ILE A 214 -13.15 -3.91 -19.24
N ALA A 215 -13.72 -4.38 -18.15
CA ALA A 215 -14.07 -5.79 -17.95
C ALA A 215 -15.04 -6.28 -19.04
N ALA A 216 -15.01 -7.58 -19.33
CA ALA A 216 -15.94 -8.19 -20.30
C ALA A 216 -17.40 -8.01 -19.85
N GLU A 217 -17.67 -8.23 -18.56
CA GLU A 217 -18.99 -8.03 -17.96
C GLU A 217 -19.52 -6.60 -18.14
N THR A 218 -18.65 -5.60 -18.01
CA THR A 218 -19.01 -4.19 -18.26
C THR A 218 -19.39 -3.97 -19.72
N ARG A 219 -18.63 -4.54 -20.65
CA ARG A 219 -18.90 -4.44 -22.10
C ARG A 219 -20.25 -5.04 -22.44
N ASP A 220 -20.52 -6.25 -21.95
CA ASP A 220 -21.78 -6.94 -22.21
C ASP A 220 -22.96 -6.17 -21.60
N PHE A 221 -22.78 -5.64 -20.37
CA PHE A 221 -23.79 -4.83 -19.72
C PHE A 221 -24.12 -3.56 -20.50
N VAL A 222 -23.13 -2.75 -20.89
CA VAL A 222 -23.40 -1.49 -21.60
C VAL A 222 -23.97 -1.71 -23.00
N ALA A 223 -23.64 -2.83 -23.65
CA ALA A 223 -24.26 -3.23 -24.92
C ALA A 223 -25.72 -3.67 -24.76
N SER A 224 -26.10 -4.19 -23.59
CA SER A 224 -27.45 -4.65 -23.27
C SER A 224 -28.42 -3.56 -22.78
N LEU A 225 -27.97 -2.30 -22.70
CA LEU A 225 -28.81 -1.19 -22.24
C LEU A 225 -30.00 -0.97 -23.18
N ASN A 226 -31.20 -0.84 -22.62
CA ASN A 226 -32.40 -0.60 -23.41
C ASN A 226 -32.47 0.87 -23.81
N ASN A 227 -32.15 1.76 -22.85
CA ASN A 227 -32.24 3.19 -23.00
C ASN A 227 -30.91 3.84 -23.43
N THR A 228 -31.02 5.05 -23.97
CA THR A 228 -29.87 5.88 -24.31
C THR A 228 -29.55 6.85 -23.18
N TYR A 229 -28.27 6.96 -22.81
CA TYR A 229 -27.81 7.87 -21.75
C TYR A 229 -26.71 8.81 -22.24
N GLU A 230 -26.81 10.09 -21.88
CA GLU A 230 -25.73 11.07 -22.08
C GLU A 230 -24.85 11.11 -20.84
N ILE A 231 -23.56 10.83 -21.02
CA ILE A 231 -22.53 10.89 -19.98
C ILE A 231 -21.71 12.16 -20.18
N VAL A 232 -21.67 13.02 -19.16
CA VAL A 232 -20.89 14.26 -19.17
C VAL A 232 -19.70 14.11 -18.24
N VAL A 233 -18.49 14.20 -18.78
CA VAL A 233 -17.24 14.07 -18.02
C VAL A 233 -16.65 15.46 -17.80
N PHE A 234 -16.60 15.89 -16.54
CA PHE A 234 -16.00 17.15 -16.12
C PHE A 234 -14.51 16.96 -15.87
N SER A 235 -13.71 17.89 -16.39
CA SER A 235 -12.26 17.83 -16.31
C SER A 235 -11.60 19.20 -16.30
N ALA A 236 -10.32 19.23 -15.94
CA ALA A 236 -9.45 20.39 -16.06
C ALA A 236 -8.03 19.93 -16.43
N GLU A 237 -7.18 20.86 -16.90
CA GLU A 237 -5.79 20.55 -17.26
C GLU A 237 -4.94 20.16 -16.05
N TRP A 238 -5.20 20.75 -14.88
CA TRP A 238 -4.51 20.43 -13.63
C TRP A 238 -4.93 19.10 -12.99
N CYS A 239 -5.98 18.46 -13.51
CA CYS A 239 -6.54 17.25 -12.91
C CYS A 239 -5.82 16.00 -13.40
N THR A 240 -4.87 15.50 -12.61
CA THR A 240 -4.04 14.31 -12.93
C THR A 240 -4.86 13.06 -13.24
N ASN A 241 -5.99 12.85 -12.56
CA ASN A 241 -6.83 11.65 -12.72
C ASN A 241 -7.88 11.78 -13.85
N CYS A 242 -8.12 12.99 -14.37
CA CYS A 242 -9.15 13.22 -15.37
C CYS A 242 -8.91 12.47 -16.70
N PRO A 243 -7.67 12.35 -17.23
CA PRO A 243 -7.40 11.54 -18.42
C PRO A 243 -7.87 10.09 -18.29
N TYR A 244 -7.68 9.48 -17.12
CA TYR A 244 -8.13 8.11 -16.87
C TYR A 244 -9.65 7.98 -16.91
N ALA A 245 -10.37 8.85 -16.18
CA ALA A 245 -11.83 8.85 -16.19
C ALA A 245 -12.40 9.05 -17.60
N LYS A 246 -11.83 9.99 -18.38
CA LYS A 246 -12.18 10.19 -19.80
C LYS A 246 -11.99 8.91 -20.61
N ALA A 247 -10.86 8.23 -20.43
CA ALA A 247 -10.55 7.03 -21.19
C ALA A 247 -11.45 5.84 -20.84
N VAL A 248 -11.80 5.65 -19.56
CA VAL A 248 -12.76 4.61 -19.14
C VAL A 248 -14.15 4.86 -19.74
N VAL A 249 -14.68 6.08 -19.61
CA VAL A 249 -16.00 6.43 -20.16
C VAL A 249 -16.00 6.28 -21.68
N LYS A 250 -14.94 6.72 -22.36
CA LYS A 250 -14.79 6.55 -23.82
C LYS A 250 -14.87 5.06 -24.22
N LYS A 251 -14.20 4.16 -23.49
CA LYS A 251 -14.24 2.72 -23.77
C LYS A 251 -15.63 2.12 -23.54
N MET A 252 -16.36 2.58 -22.52
CA MET A 252 -17.73 2.15 -22.27
C MET A 252 -18.68 2.63 -23.38
N VAL A 253 -18.49 3.86 -23.87
CA VAL A 253 -19.25 4.41 -25.00
C VAL A 253 -19.00 3.62 -26.27
N GLU A 254 -17.74 3.35 -26.60
CA GLU A 254 -17.34 2.49 -27.74
C GLU A 254 -18.01 1.11 -27.67
N ALA A 255 -18.07 0.49 -26.49
CA ALA A 255 -18.69 -0.82 -26.28
C ALA A 255 -20.22 -0.82 -26.32
N SER A 256 -20.87 0.33 -26.12
CA SER A 256 -22.33 0.43 -25.97
C SER A 256 -23.12 0.32 -27.27
N GLY A 257 -22.46 0.32 -28.43
CA GLY A 257 -23.16 0.29 -29.74
C GLY A 257 -24.09 1.49 -29.98
N GLY A 258 -23.79 2.64 -29.37
CA GLY A 258 -24.60 3.88 -29.50
C GLY A 258 -25.63 4.11 -28.39
N LYS A 259 -25.70 3.23 -27.38
CA LYS A 259 -26.57 3.43 -26.20
C LYS A 259 -26.02 4.49 -25.24
N LEU A 260 -24.72 4.72 -25.24
CA LEU A 260 -24.11 5.78 -24.45
C LEU A 260 -23.54 6.84 -25.37
N THR A 261 -23.74 8.11 -25.03
CA THR A 261 -23.03 9.23 -25.65
C THR A 261 -22.15 9.91 -24.60
N MET A 262 -21.05 10.53 -25.03
CA MET A 262 -20.11 11.20 -24.13
C MET A 262 -19.88 12.64 -24.57
N ARG A 263 -19.94 13.54 -23.59
CA ARG A 263 -19.55 14.94 -23.71
C ARG A 263 -18.49 15.27 -22.67
N ILE A 264 -17.46 16.01 -23.05
CA ILE A 264 -16.43 16.49 -22.11
C ILE A 264 -16.70 17.96 -21.86
N VAL A 265 -16.70 18.36 -20.60
CA VAL A 265 -16.79 19.76 -20.18
C VAL A 265 -15.50 20.11 -19.46
N ASP A 266 -14.79 21.11 -19.97
CA ASP A 266 -13.62 21.66 -19.29
C ASP A 266 -14.10 22.72 -18.30
N VAL A 267 -13.95 22.47 -17.00
CA VAL A 267 -14.55 23.36 -15.98
C VAL A 267 -13.87 24.72 -15.90
N GLU A 268 -12.69 24.90 -16.49
CA GLU A 268 -12.01 26.18 -16.54
C GLU A 268 -12.47 27.00 -17.74
N LYS A 269 -12.73 26.34 -18.87
CA LYS A 269 -13.13 26.98 -20.15
C LYS A 269 -14.65 27.17 -20.24
N ASP A 270 -15.43 26.23 -19.71
CA ASP A 270 -16.88 26.14 -19.85
C ASP A 270 -17.59 26.31 -18.49
N LYS A 271 -17.24 27.36 -17.73
CA LYS A 271 -17.74 27.57 -16.35
C LYS A 271 -19.26 27.61 -16.24
N ASP A 272 -19.93 28.31 -17.15
CA ASP A 272 -21.39 28.42 -17.15
C ASP A 272 -22.08 27.08 -17.41
N GLU A 273 -21.44 26.21 -18.19
CA GLU A 273 -21.95 24.86 -18.44
C GLU A 273 -21.73 23.97 -17.22
N ALA A 274 -20.54 24.05 -16.61
CA ALA A 274 -20.20 23.31 -15.40
C ALA A 274 -21.10 23.67 -14.21
N ALA A 275 -21.47 24.95 -14.07
CA ALA A 275 -22.34 25.47 -13.02
C ALA A 275 -23.77 24.89 -13.05
N LYS A 276 -24.20 24.32 -14.18
CA LYS A 276 -25.52 23.65 -14.30
C LYS A 276 -25.57 22.29 -13.63
N TYR A 277 -24.44 21.77 -13.15
CA TYR A 277 -24.32 20.44 -12.59
C TYR A 277 -23.93 20.48 -11.11
N PRO A 278 -24.41 19.55 -10.28
CA PRO A 278 -24.05 19.48 -8.86
C PRO A 278 -22.66 18.86 -8.68
N ILE A 279 -21.62 19.48 -9.23
CA ILE A 279 -20.22 19.01 -9.20
C ILE A 279 -19.37 19.72 -8.15
N GLU A 280 -19.94 20.65 -7.40
CA GLU A 280 -19.28 21.33 -6.28
C GLU A 280 -19.48 20.61 -4.95
N ARG A 281 -18.40 20.50 -4.17
CA ARG A 281 -18.41 20.00 -2.80
C ARG A 281 -17.59 20.93 -1.91
N GLY A 282 -18.21 21.45 -0.85
CA GLY A 282 -17.52 22.36 0.09
C GLY A 282 -16.97 23.63 -0.57
N GLY A 283 -17.68 24.16 -1.58
CA GLY A 283 -17.28 25.37 -2.30
C GLY A 283 -16.13 25.18 -3.30
N ARG A 284 -15.81 23.94 -3.68
CA ARG A 284 -14.81 23.62 -4.70
C ARG A 284 -15.37 22.62 -5.70
N ILE A 285 -14.95 22.73 -6.96
CA ILE A 285 -15.29 21.76 -8.01
C ILE A 285 -14.50 20.48 -7.74
N ALA A 286 -15.21 19.37 -7.55
CA ALA A 286 -14.59 18.06 -7.33
C ALA A 286 -14.38 17.35 -8.68
N LEU A 287 -13.12 17.10 -9.03
CA LEU A 287 -12.73 16.46 -10.29
C LEU A 287 -11.93 15.17 -10.06
N PRO A 288 -11.97 14.19 -10.99
CA PRO A 288 -12.92 14.13 -12.10
C PRO A 288 -14.35 13.91 -11.59
N ALA A 289 -15.34 14.44 -12.31
CA ALA A 289 -16.74 14.13 -12.08
C ALA A 289 -17.37 13.59 -13.36
N VAL A 290 -18.23 12.59 -13.22
CA VAL A 290 -18.96 11.97 -14.32
C VAL A 290 -20.44 12.06 -14.00
N ALA A 291 -21.18 12.83 -14.78
CA ALA A 291 -22.63 12.96 -14.64
C ALA A 291 -23.34 12.11 -15.69
N VAL A 292 -24.43 11.45 -15.31
CA VAL A 292 -25.34 10.77 -16.23
C VAL A 292 -26.64 11.57 -16.26
N ARG A 293 -27.01 12.07 -17.44
CA ARG A 293 -28.26 12.81 -17.62
C ARG A 293 -29.39 11.84 -17.93
N THR A 294 -30.49 12.00 -17.21
CA THR A 294 -31.73 11.22 -17.37
C THR A 294 -32.92 12.17 -17.53
N LYS A 295 -34.12 11.62 -17.77
CA LYS A 295 -35.36 12.41 -17.81
C LYS A 295 -35.70 13.00 -16.43
N ASP A 296 -35.32 12.31 -15.36
CA ASP A 296 -35.69 12.65 -13.98
C ASP A 296 -34.66 13.54 -13.27
N GLY A 297 -33.53 13.82 -13.94
CA GLY A 297 -32.46 14.66 -13.41
C GLY A 297 -31.07 14.17 -13.76
N VAL A 298 -30.11 14.57 -12.93
CA VAL A 298 -28.67 14.33 -13.13
C VAL A 298 -28.11 13.60 -11.91
N GLU A 299 -27.49 12.43 -12.12
CA GLU A 299 -26.73 11.73 -11.08
C GLU A 299 -25.22 11.89 -11.35
N VAL A 300 -24.45 12.26 -10.32
CA VAL A 300 -23.01 12.56 -10.43
C VAL A 300 -22.17 11.58 -9.62
N ILE A 301 -21.13 11.04 -10.27
CA ILE A 301 -20.08 10.22 -9.66
C ILE A 301 -18.81 11.07 -9.58
N PHE A 302 -18.23 11.15 -8.39
CA PHE A 302 -16.97 11.87 -8.14
C PHE A 302 -15.79 10.92 -8.04
N GLY A 303 -14.65 11.33 -8.57
CA GLY A 303 -13.40 10.59 -8.47
C GLY A 303 -13.21 9.56 -9.59
N ALA A 304 -11.96 9.14 -9.77
CA ALA A 304 -11.53 8.19 -10.78
C ALA A 304 -11.51 6.74 -10.26
N GLN A 305 -11.42 6.54 -8.95
CA GLN A 305 -11.33 5.20 -8.39
C GLN A 305 -12.60 4.39 -8.62
N ASN A 306 -12.42 3.17 -9.15
CA ASN A 306 -13.49 2.24 -9.48
C ASN A 306 -14.60 2.88 -10.34
N ILE A 307 -14.25 3.87 -11.17
CA ILE A 307 -15.21 4.63 -11.97
C ILE A 307 -16.03 3.71 -12.89
N GLU A 308 -15.41 2.67 -13.44
CA GLU A 308 -16.07 1.64 -14.24
C GLU A 308 -17.22 0.98 -13.46
N LYS A 309 -16.92 0.36 -12.32
CA LYS A 309 -17.91 -0.33 -11.48
C LYS A 309 -19.01 0.61 -11.01
N ARG A 310 -18.65 1.81 -10.55
CA ARG A 310 -19.61 2.79 -10.02
C ARG A 310 -20.54 3.31 -11.12
N LEU A 311 -20.03 3.48 -12.33
CA LEU A 311 -20.84 3.89 -13.48
C LEU A 311 -21.76 2.77 -13.95
N VAL A 312 -21.29 1.52 -13.95
CA VAL A 312 -22.15 0.34 -14.21
C VAL A 312 -23.28 0.23 -13.17
N ASP A 313 -22.95 0.35 -11.88
CA ASP A 313 -23.93 0.28 -10.81
C ASP A 313 -24.95 1.43 -10.91
N LEU A 314 -24.50 2.63 -11.27
CA LEU A 314 -25.38 3.76 -11.55
C LEU A 314 -26.34 3.46 -12.70
N LEU A 315 -25.82 3.06 -13.86
CA LEU A 315 -26.63 2.74 -15.04
C LEU A 315 -27.64 1.61 -14.77
N ARG A 316 -27.24 0.58 -13.99
CA ARG A 316 -28.14 -0.52 -13.61
C ARG A 316 -29.32 -0.04 -12.78
N ARG A 317 -29.08 0.87 -11.83
CA ARG A 317 -30.16 1.50 -11.05
C ARG A 317 -31.07 2.35 -11.92
N LEU A 318 -30.51 3.07 -12.88
CA LEU A 318 -31.28 3.93 -13.80
C LEU A 318 -32.15 3.11 -14.78
N GLU A 319 -31.65 2.00 -15.32
CA GLU A 319 -32.44 1.06 -16.13
C GLU A 319 -33.57 0.43 -15.30
N GLY A 320 -33.30 0.07 -14.05
CA GLY A 320 -34.29 -0.53 -13.16
C GLY A 320 -35.44 0.41 -12.77
N ARG A 321 -35.20 1.73 -12.71
CA ARG A 321 -36.24 2.74 -12.39
C ARG A 321 -37.17 3.05 -13.55
N GLN A 322 -36.80 2.71 -14.79
CA GLN A 322 -37.60 3.01 -15.99
C GLN A 322 -38.54 1.86 -16.40
N ARG A 323 -38.51 0.73 -15.69
CA ARG A 323 -39.49 -0.36 -15.81
C ARG A 323 -40.64 -0.14 -14.86
#